data_AF-A0A973E594-F1
#
_entry.id   AF-A0A973E594-F1
#
_cell.length_a   1.000
_cell.length_b   1.000
_cell.length_c   1.000
_cell.angle_alpha   90.00
_cell.angle_beta   90.00
_cell.angle_gamma   90.00
#
_symmetry.space_group_name_H-M   'P 1'
#
loop_
_entity.id
_entity.type
_entity.pdbx_description
1 polymer ?
#
loop_
_entity_poly.entity_id
_entity_poly.type
_entity_poly.pdbx_seq_one_letter_code
_entity_poly.pdbx_strand_id
1 'polypeptide(L)'
;MNSTLKTLPDHNGFFVPAVPGGHPSGRRCRDVKNFSRKFLGGSPGDGHGTQLNRGYGGRYVAETLMPLIGEIEAAYDDARADPAFQARLHELQRDYVGRATPLYFAERLTEHFGGAQIYLKREDLNHTGAHKINNALGQALLAQRMGRQRLIAETGAGMHGVAVATVAARLGLGCVVYMGATDIERQQPNVQRMRLLGAEIVPVHSGTATLKDAMNEALRDWVANVDDTFYIIGTVAGPAPYPRMVRDFQAVIGVETREQLLATQGRLPDTLVACVGGGSNAMGLFHAFLDDAAVTLVGVEAAGEGLESGRHAASLNGGAPGILHGNRTYLLQDGDGQIRDAHSISAGLDYPGVGPEHAYLHDSGRASYVAVTDDEALAAVGLCCRLEGILPALESAHALYHAGQLAAAQGPDQVIVVCLSGRGDKDMDTITRHLMPEEAQA
;
A
#
# COMPACT_ATOMS: atom_id res chain seq x y z
N MET A 1 3.65 36.99 -43.08
CA MET A 1 3.16 35.72 -43.67
C MET A 1 4.32 34.75 -43.60
N ASN A 2 4.38 33.98 -42.51
CA ASN A 2 4.29 32.50 -42.48
C ASN A 2 5.48 31.83 -43.17
N SER A 3 6.25 30.92 -42.59
CA SER A 3 6.09 30.15 -41.35
C SER A 3 7.42 29.41 -41.15
N THR A 4 8.13 29.68 -40.05
CA THR A 4 9.28 28.86 -39.66
C THR A 4 8.79 27.88 -38.61
N LEU A 5 8.43 26.67 -39.04
CA LEU A 5 8.25 25.51 -38.17
C LEU A 5 9.59 25.25 -37.46
N LYS A 6 9.73 25.73 -36.23
CA LYS A 6 10.71 25.21 -35.29
C LYS A 6 10.16 23.90 -34.74
N THR A 7 10.67 22.80 -35.27
CA THR A 7 10.59 21.48 -34.66
C THR A 7 11.15 21.56 -33.23
N LEU A 8 10.33 21.17 -32.26
CA LEU A 8 10.76 20.90 -30.88
C LEU A 8 11.71 19.70 -30.89
N PRO A 9 12.69 19.60 -29.97
CA PRO A 9 13.53 18.42 -29.86
C PRO A 9 12.73 17.24 -29.29
N ASP A 10 12.82 16.09 -29.94
CA ASP A 10 12.43 14.80 -29.37
C ASP A 10 13.28 14.53 -28.12
N HIS A 11 12.66 14.63 -26.95
CA HIS A 11 13.26 14.18 -25.69
C HIS A 11 13.02 12.67 -25.51
N ASN A 12 13.66 11.86 -26.36
CA ASN A 12 13.86 10.44 -26.07
C ASN A 12 15.11 10.28 -25.18
N GLY A 13 14.99 10.72 -23.93
CA GLY A 13 15.96 10.53 -22.87
C GLY A 13 15.70 9.25 -22.07
N PHE A 14 15.57 8.10 -22.76
CA PHE A 14 15.55 6.80 -22.09
C PHE A 14 16.86 6.08 -22.38
N PHE A 15 17.76 6.10 -21.39
CA PHE A 15 18.82 5.10 -21.33
C PHE A 15 18.17 3.83 -20.78
N VAL A 16 18.09 2.78 -21.61
CA VAL A 16 17.73 1.43 -21.14
C VAL A 16 19.00 0.82 -20.58
N PRO A 17 19.20 0.73 -19.24
CA PRO A 17 20.27 -0.10 -18.72
C PRO A 17 19.95 -1.56 -19.08
N ALA A 18 20.94 -2.29 -19.57
CA ALA A 18 20.82 -3.72 -19.78
C ALA A 18 20.46 -4.40 -18.45
N VAL A 19 19.25 -4.95 -18.35
CA VAL A 19 18.89 -5.87 -17.27
C VAL A 19 19.85 -7.05 -17.37
N PRO A 20 20.61 -7.42 -16.32
CA PRO A 20 21.45 -8.60 -16.37
C PRO A 20 20.55 -9.82 -16.54
N GLY A 21 20.53 -10.37 -17.76
CA GLY A 21 19.93 -11.66 -18.05
C GLY A 21 20.71 -12.75 -17.33
N GLY A 22 20.32 -13.02 -16.08
CA GLY A 22 20.86 -14.08 -15.26
C GLY A 22 19.72 -14.90 -14.69
N HIS A 23 19.30 -15.93 -15.40
CA HIS A 23 18.53 -17.01 -14.78
C HIS A 23 19.36 -17.65 -13.66
N PRO A 24 18.93 -17.61 -12.39
CA PRO A 24 19.48 -18.50 -11.40
C PRO A 24 18.89 -19.89 -11.68
N SER A 25 19.71 -20.73 -12.26
CA SER A 25 19.46 -22.15 -12.41
C SER A 25 19.09 -22.80 -11.07
N GLY A 26 18.00 -23.56 -11.09
CA GLY A 26 17.83 -24.80 -10.33
C GLY A 26 18.04 -24.77 -8.82
N ARG A 27 17.09 -24.23 -8.07
CA ARG A 27 16.69 -24.86 -6.79
C ARG A 27 15.22 -25.22 -6.85
N ARG A 28 14.94 -26.52 -6.80
CA ARG A 28 13.58 -27.09 -6.76
C ARG A 28 12.82 -26.51 -5.59
N CYS A 29 11.81 -25.69 -5.89
CA CYS A 29 10.82 -25.20 -4.94
C CYS A 29 9.99 -26.40 -4.47
N ARG A 30 10.28 -26.93 -3.27
CA ARG A 30 9.61 -28.13 -2.72
C ARG A 30 8.50 -27.86 -1.69
N ASP A 31 8.20 -26.60 -1.36
CA ASP A 31 7.25 -26.28 -0.28
C ASP A 31 6.00 -25.49 -0.68
N VAL A 32 5.70 -25.34 -1.98
CA VAL A 32 4.57 -24.50 -2.46
C VAL A 32 3.18 -25.12 -2.23
N LYS A 33 3.08 -26.43 -1.94
CA LYS A 33 1.76 -27.09 -1.78
C LYS A 33 1.06 -26.88 -0.43
N ASN A 34 1.63 -26.08 0.48
CA ASN A 34 1.11 -25.86 1.83
C ASN A 34 0.96 -24.38 2.21
N PHE A 35 1.06 -23.44 1.27
CA PHE A 35 1.14 -22.01 1.55
C PHE A 35 -0.09 -21.49 2.33
N SER A 36 -1.31 -21.78 1.86
CA SER A 36 -2.57 -21.42 2.56
C SER A 36 -2.77 -22.12 3.92
N ARG A 37 -2.46 -23.43 4.03
CA ARG A 37 -2.66 -24.20 5.29
C ARG A 37 -1.68 -23.84 6.42
N LYS A 38 -0.45 -23.42 6.09
CA LYS A 38 0.52 -22.92 7.10
C LYS A 38 0.25 -21.48 7.53
N PHE A 39 -0.50 -20.71 6.74
CA PHE A 39 -0.91 -19.34 7.05
C PHE A 39 -2.17 -19.27 7.95
N LEU A 40 -3.07 -20.25 7.80
CA LEU A 40 -4.36 -20.34 8.51
C LEU A 40 -4.34 -21.24 9.76
N GLY A 41 -3.23 -21.90 10.07
CA GLY A 41 -3.14 -22.94 11.10
C GLY A 41 -2.32 -22.55 12.33
N GLY A 42 -2.74 -21.52 13.07
CA GLY A 42 -2.47 -21.47 14.50
C GLY A 42 -3.64 -22.17 15.20
N SER A 43 -3.37 -23.16 16.06
CA SER A 43 -4.45 -23.71 16.89
C SER A 43 -4.99 -22.60 17.79
N PRO A 44 -6.30 -22.54 18.06
CA PRO A 44 -6.81 -21.68 19.14
C PRO A 44 -6.16 -22.15 20.44
N GLY A 45 -5.23 -21.37 20.99
CA GLY A 45 -4.55 -21.67 22.25
C GLY A 45 -3.03 -21.51 22.28
N ASP A 46 -2.36 -21.32 21.15
CA ASP A 46 -0.92 -21.05 21.16
C ASP A 46 -0.70 -19.57 21.51
N GLY A 47 -0.42 -19.27 22.78
CA GLY A 47 -0.26 -17.92 23.37
C GLY A 47 0.84 -17.03 22.78
N HIS A 48 1.30 -17.30 21.57
CA HIS A 48 2.22 -16.50 20.78
C HIS A 48 1.56 -16.20 19.43
N GLY A 49 0.94 -15.02 19.32
CA GLY A 49 0.24 -14.57 18.10
C GLY A 49 1.02 -14.92 16.83
N THR A 50 0.32 -15.51 15.86
CA THR A 50 0.86 -16.25 14.70
C THR A 50 2.15 -15.64 14.13
N GLN A 51 3.31 -16.18 14.50
CA GLN A 51 4.56 -15.94 13.79
C GLN A 51 4.49 -16.68 12.46
N LEU A 52 4.82 -15.99 11.37
CA LEU A 52 4.97 -16.65 10.08
C LEU A 52 6.18 -17.58 10.12
N ASN A 53 6.17 -18.66 9.33
CA ASN A 53 7.38 -19.46 9.12
C ASN A 53 8.54 -18.53 8.74
N ARG A 54 9.71 -18.64 9.39
CA ARG A 54 10.87 -17.70 9.36
C ARG A 54 10.84 -16.54 10.38
N GLY A 55 9.84 -16.50 11.25
CA GLY A 55 9.82 -15.64 12.43
C GLY A 55 9.47 -14.17 12.14
N TYR A 56 8.77 -13.87 11.05
CA TYR A 56 8.22 -12.55 10.78
C TYR A 56 6.84 -12.37 11.42
N GLY A 57 6.47 -11.13 11.75
CA GLY A 57 5.20 -10.82 12.42
C GLY A 57 5.35 -10.77 13.95
N GLY A 58 4.47 -11.44 14.68
CA GLY A 58 4.47 -11.48 16.14
C GLY A 58 3.80 -10.26 16.80
N ARG A 59 3.99 -10.12 18.12
CA ARG A 59 3.47 -9.05 18.97
C ARG A 59 4.60 -8.44 19.78
N TYR A 60 5.28 -7.46 19.23
CA TYR A 60 6.41 -6.77 19.87
C TYR A 60 5.95 -5.43 20.45
N VAL A 61 4.98 -5.49 21.37
CA VAL A 61 4.37 -4.32 22.03
C VAL A 61 4.59 -4.38 23.54
N ALA A 62 4.27 -3.28 24.23
CA ALA A 62 4.22 -3.27 25.68
C ALA A 62 3.17 -4.26 26.21
N GLU A 63 3.47 -4.90 27.34
CA GLU A 63 2.58 -5.88 28.00
C GLU A 63 1.18 -5.29 28.27
N THR A 64 1.10 -3.99 28.53
CA THR A 64 -0.17 -3.27 28.77
C THR A 64 -1.14 -3.33 27.58
N LEU A 65 -0.65 -3.54 26.35
CA LEU A 65 -1.49 -3.67 25.16
C LEU A 65 -1.88 -5.13 24.85
N MET A 66 -1.24 -6.12 25.49
CA MET A 66 -1.46 -7.53 25.18
C MET A 66 -2.91 -7.99 25.40
N PRO A 67 -3.61 -7.63 26.50
CA PRO A 67 -5.01 -7.99 26.68
C PRO A 67 -5.92 -7.44 25.58
N LEU A 68 -5.75 -6.16 25.24
CA LEU A 68 -6.54 -5.48 24.21
C LEU A 68 -6.31 -6.07 22.83
N ILE A 69 -5.05 -6.38 22.49
CA ILE A 69 -4.72 -7.06 21.23
C ILE A 69 -5.37 -8.46 21.16
N GLY A 70 -5.41 -9.18 22.29
CA GLY A 70 -6.12 -10.46 22.40
C GLY A 70 -7.62 -10.31 22.16
N GLU A 71 -8.24 -9.27 22.72
CA GLU A 71 -9.66 -8.95 22.49
C GLU A 71 -9.95 -8.64 21.01
N ILE A 72 -9.08 -7.83 20.37
CA ILE A 72 -9.19 -7.52 18.93
C ILE A 72 -9.07 -8.79 18.09
N GLU A 73 -8.13 -9.68 18.40
CA GLU A 73 -7.98 -10.93 17.66
C GLU A 73 -9.23 -11.81 17.77
N ALA A 74 -9.76 -11.99 18.98
CA ALA A 74 -10.97 -12.77 19.19
C ALA A 74 -12.17 -12.17 18.45
N ALA A 75 -12.40 -10.86 18.61
CA ALA A 75 -13.49 -10.16 17.95
C ALA A 75 -13.36 -10.23 16.41
N TYR A 76 -12.14 -10.14 15.89
CA TYR A 76 -11.86 -10.25 14.46
C TYR A 76 -12.10 -11.66 13.94
N ASP A 77 -11.64 -12.70 14.64
CA ASP A 77 -11.86 -14.08 14.23
C ASP A 77 -13.36 -14.45 14.24
N ASP A 78 -14.12 -13.95 15.23
CA ASP A 78 -15.58 -14.06 15.28
C ASP A 78 -16.25 -13.32 14.12
N ALA A 79 -15.82 -12.08 13.83
CA ALA A 79 -16.37 -11.27 12.74
C ALA A 79 -16.11 -11.90 11.36
N ARG A 80 -14.95 -12.55 11.18
CA ARG A 80 -14.61 -13.27 9.95
C ARG A 80 -15.52 -14.48 9.71
N ALA A 81 -15.93 -15.16 10.77
CA ALA A 81 -16.83 -16.32 10.69
C ALA A 81 -18.32 -15.93 10.59
N ASP A 82 -18.68 -14.71 10.97
CA ASP A 82 -20.07 -14.24 11.05
C ASP A 82 -20.62 -13.77 9.68
N PRO A 83 -21.62 -14.46 9.09
CA PRO A 83 -22.22 -14.07 7.82
C PRO A 83 -22.88 -12.69 7.86
N ALA A 84 -23.38 -12.23 9.01
CA ALA A 84 -24.00 -10.93 9.13
C ALA A 84 -22.96 -9.79 9.03
N PHE A 85 -21.78 -9.99 9.62
CA PHE A 85 -20.66 -9.06 9.47
C PHE A 85 -20.21 -8.98 8.01
N GLN A 86 -20.03 -10.14 7.35
CA GLN A 86 -19.63 -10.18 5.95
C GLN A 86 -20.68 -9.53 5.04
N ALA A 87 -21.97 -9.81 5.25
CA ALA A 87 -23.05 -9.18 4.50
C ALA A 87 -23.04 -7.66 4.67
N ARG A 88 -22.83 -7.16 5.88
CA ARG A 88 -22.77 -5.72 6.16
C ARG A 88 -21.55 -5.06 5.52
N LEU A 89 -20.38 -5.70 5.57
CA LEU A 89 -19.17 -5.22 4.92
C LEU A 89 -19.36 -5.17 3.40
N HIS A 90 -19.90 -6.23 2.78
CA HIS A 90 -20.16 -6.28 1.35
C HIS A 90 -21.20 -5.24 0.90
N GLU A 91 -22.26 -5.01 1.67
CA GLU A 91 -23.23 -3.96 1.39
C GLU A 91 -22.56 -2.58 1.32
N LEU A 92 -21.73 -2.25 2.31
CA LEU A 92 -21.02 -0.96 2.33
C LEU A 92 -19.92 -0.87 1.26
N GLN A 93 -19.23 -1.96 0.96
CA GLN A 93 -18.29 -2.00 -0.16
C GLN A 93 -18.99 -1.71 -1.49
N ARG A 94 -20.16 -2.30 -1.75
CA ARG A 94 -20.93 -2.07 -2.97
C ARG A 94 -21.54 -0.66 -3.01
N ASP A 95 -22.34 -0.32 -2.00
CA ASP A 95 -23.25 0.83 -2.07
C ASP A 95 -22.60 2.15 -1.61
N TYR A 96 -21.57 2.07 -0.76
CA TYR A 96 -20.91 3.24 -0.19
C TYR A 96 -19.51 3.47 -0.78
N VAL A 97 -18.70 2.41 -0.92
CA VAL A 97 -17.36 2.52 -1.53
C VAL A 97 -17.43 2.57 -3.05
N GLY A 98 -18.36 1.83 -3.66
CA GLY A 98 -18.53 1.74 -5.13
C GLY A 98 -17.84 0.53 -5.75
N ARG A 99 -17.66 -0.56 -5.02
CA ARG A 99 -17.06 -1.80 -5.52
C ARG A 99 -18.04 -2.62 -6.38
N ALA A 100 -17.59 -3.42 -7.34
CA ALA A 100 -16.19 -3.69 -7.71
C ALA A 100 -15.53 -2.54 -8.49
N THR A 101 -14.24 -2.30 -8.26
CA THR A 101 -13.50 -1.31 -9.06
C THR A 101 -13.16 -1.89 -10.44
N PRO A 102 -13.18 -1.10 -11.53
CA PRO A 102 -12.85 -1.59 -12.86
C PRO A 102 -11.43 -2.17 -12.99
N LEU A 103 -11.28 -3.16 -13.86
CA LEU A 103 -10.00 -3.57 -14.42
C LEU A 103 -9.89 -3.00 -15.84
N TYR A 104 -9.09 -1.96 -16.00
CA TYR A 104 -9.01 -1.15 -17.21
C TYR A 104 -7.85 -1.60 -18.10
N PHE A 105 -8.11 -1.92 -19.36
CA PHE A 105 -7.04 -2.16 -20.35
C PHE A 105 -6.46 -0.83 -20.81
N ALA A 106 -5.18 -0.58 -20.48
CA ALA A 106 -4.48 0.65 -20.86
C ALA A 106 -3.85 0.49 -22.26
N GLU A 107 -4.70 0.63 -23.28
CA GLU A 107 -4.37 0.42 -24.69
C GLU A 107 -3.19 1.31 -25.11
N ARG A 108 -3.21 2.61 -24.78
CA ARG A 108 -2.20 3.56 -25.24
C ARG A 108 -0.86 3.39 -24.53
N LEU A 109 -0.87 3.00 -23.26
CA LEU A 109 0.36 2.58 -22.56
C LEU A 109 0.91 1.29 -23.16
N THR A 110 0.05 0.31 -23.45
CA THR A 110 0.46 -0.95 -24.09
C THR A 110 1.11 -0.69 -25.45
N GLU A 111 0.48 0.13 -26.30
CA GLU A 111 1.03 0.55 -27.60
C GLU A 111 2.36 1.31 -27.45
N HIS A 112 2.46 2.20 -26.45
CA HIS A 112 3.67 2.98 -26.20
C HIS A 112 4.87 2.11 -25.86
N PHE A 113 4.69 1.08 -25.02
CA PHE A 113 5.78 0.16 -24.66
C PHE A 113 5.99 -0.96 -25.70
N GLY A 114 5.03 -1.20 -26.59
CA GLY A 114 5.16 -2.11 -27.73
C GLY A 114 5.32 -3.59 -27.35
N GLY A 115 4.89 -3.98 -26.15
CA GLY A 115 5.06 -5.33 -25.61
C GLY A 115 3.82 -5.84 -24.87
N ALA A 116 4.00 -6.35 -23.64
CA ALA A 116 2.90 -6.96 -22.88
C ALA A 116 1.71 -6.00 -22.65
N GLN A 117 0.53 -6.59 -22.56
CA GLN A 117 -0.72 -5.89 -22.27
C GLN A 117 -0.73 -5.37 -20.83
N ILE A 118 -0.99 -4.07 -20.66
CA ILE A 118 -1.07 -3.42 -19.34
C ILE A 118 -2.53 -3.24 -18.94
N TYR A 119 -2.90 -3.81 -17.79
CA TYR A 119 -4.19 -3.61 -17.14
C TYR A 119 -4.02 -2.83 -15.83
N LEU A 120 -4.89 -1.87 -15.57
CA LEU A 120 -4.91 -1.08 -14.34
C LEU A 120 -6.09 -1.52 -13.46
N LYS A 121 -5.81 -2.02 -12.27
CA LYS A 121 -6.84 -2.24 -11.24
C LYS A 121 -7.15 -0.91 -10.55
N ARG A 122 -8.33 -0.35 -10.83
CA ARG A 122 -8.69 1.06 -10.60
C ARG A 122 -9.12 1.40 -9.18
N GLU A 123 -8.26 1.14 -8.19
CA GLU A 123 -8.52 1.51 -6.79
C GLU A 123 -8.53 3.04 -6.53
N ASP A 124 -8.07 3.82 -7.50
CA ASP A 124 -8.20 5.28 -7.58
C ASP A 124 -9.65 5.76 -7.67
N LEU A 125 -10.56 4.91 -8.14
CA LEU A 125 -11.99 5.20 -8.29
C LEU A 125 -12.83 4.89 -7.03
N ASN A 126 -12.23 4.29 -6.01
CA ASN A 126 -12.93 4.07 -4.74
C ASN A 126 -13.42 5.40 -4.15
N HIS A 127 -14.48 5.34 -3.34
CA HIS A 127 -14.78 6.43 -2.42
C HIS A 127 -13.53 6.81 -1.61
N THR A 128 -13.36 8.10 -1.32
CA THR A 128 -12.11 8.73 -0.83
C THR A 128 -10.90 8.73 -1.78
N GLY A 129 -10.88 7.92 -2.85
CA GLY A 129 -9.88 7.98 -3.92
C GLY A 129 -8.67 7.06 -3.78
N ALA A 130 -8.73 6.06 -2.90
CA ALA A 130 -7.65 5.06 -2.74
C ALA A 130 -8.15 3.77 -2.09
N HIS A 131 -7.38 2.70 -2.22
CA HIS A 131 -7.60 1.40 -1.57
C HIS A 131 -7.75 1.44 -0.03
N LYS A 132 -7.31 2.51 0.62
CA LYS A 132 -7.30 2.64 2.10
C LYS A 132 -8.69 2.52 2.73
N ILE A 133 -9.74 2.91 2.00
CA ILE A 133 -11.13 2.84 2.47
C ILE A 133 -11.59 1.40 2.75
N ASN A 134 -11.08 0.41 2.01
CA ASN A 134 -11.42 -1.00 2.22
C ASN A 134 -11.08 -1.45 3.65
N ASN A 135 -9.85 -1.12 4.08
CA ASN A 135 -9.35 -1.44 5.41
C ASN A 135 -10.04 -0.62 6.51
N ALA A 136 -10.17 0.70 6.31
CA ALA A 136 -10.80 1.57 7.29
C ALA A 136 -12.23 1.12 7.60
N LEU A 137 -12.99 0.74 6.56
CA LEU A 137 -14.36 0.24 6.69
C LEU A 137 -14.43 -1.05 7.50
N GLY A 138 -13.60 -2.05 7.19
CA GLY A 138 -13.57 -3.32 7.91
C GLY A 138 -13.22 -3.16 9.38
N GLN A 139 -12.19 -2.36 9.69
CA GLN A 139 -11.78 -2.10 11.07
C GLN A 139 -12.79 -1.25 11.84
N ALA A 140 -13.44 -0.26 11.22
CA ALA A 140 -14.46 0.54 11.89
C ALA A 140 -15.72 -0.28 12.21
N LEU A 141 -16.13 -1.21 11.34
CA LEU A 141 -17.19 -2.17 11.65
C LEU A 141 -16.80 -3.10 12.81
N LEU A 142 -15.53 -3.54 12.87
CA LEU A 142 -15.02 -4.32 13.99
C LEU A 142 -15.05 -3.51 15.29
N ALA A 143 -14.65 -2.24 15.26
CA ALA A 143 -14.72 -1.33 16.40
C ALA A 143 -16.17 -1.19 16.92
N GLN A 144 -17.15 -1.03 16.02
CA GLN A 144 -18.58 -1.01 16.41
C GLN A 144 -19.01 -2.33 17.05
N ARG A 145 -18.59 -3.47 16.51
CA ARG A 145 -18.90 -4.80 17.09
C ARG A 145 -18.35 -4.94 18.50
N MET A 146 -17.15 -4.38 18.74
CA MET A 146 -16.50 -4.34 20.05
C MET A 146 -17.07 -3.24 20.97
N GLY A 147 -18.10 -2.49 20.54
CA GLY A 147 -18.71 -1.42 21.33
C GLY A 147 -17.87 -0.14 21.45
N ARG A 148 -16.77 -0.02 20.70
CA ARG A 148 -15.86 1.13 20.77
C ARG A 148 -16.50 2.33 20.08
N GLN A 149 -16.46 3.48 20.75
CA GLN A 149 -17.11 4.72 20.29
C GLN A 149 -16.11 5.72 19.70
N ARG A 150 -14.81 5.50 19.94
CA ARG A 150 -13.73 6.37 19.50
C ARG A 150 -12.74 5.61 18.62
N LEU A 151 -12.40 6.20 17.48
CA LEU A 151 -11.38 5.72 16.58
C LEU A 151 -10.16 6.64 16.65
N ILE A 152 -8.98 6.03 16.69
CA ILE A 152 -7.72 6.73 16.47
C ILE A 152 -7.00 6.19 15.24
N ALA A 153 -6.23 7.04 14.57
CA ALA A 153 -5.37 6.66 13.45
C ALA A 153 -4.16 7.59 13.35
N GLU A 154 -3.07 7.10 12.77
CA GLU A 154 -1.95 7.91 12.31
C GLU A 154 -2.09 8.25 10.82
N THR A 155 -1.47 9.31 10.33
CA THR A 155 -1.37 9.52 8.87
C THR A 155 -0.16 10.35 8.47
N GLY A 156 0.43 10.02 7.32
CA GLY A 156 1.48 10.81 6.65
C GLY A 156 0.86 11.61 5.50
N ALA A 157 0.75 11.01 4.31
CA ALA A 157 0.10 11.61 3.12
C ALA A 157 -1.38 12.06 3.31
N GLY A 158 -2.01 11.75 4.43
CA GLY A 158 -3.39 12.13 4.75
C GLY A 158 -4.47 11.14 4.28
N MET A 159 -4.18 10.25 3.32
CA MET A 159 -5.21 9.36 2.75
C MET A 159 -5.78 8.33 3.74
N HIS A 160 -4.95 7.81 4.65
CA HIS A 160 -5.44 6.91 5.70
C HIS A 160 -6.33 7.66 6.69
N GLY A 161 -5.88 8.83 7.17
CA GLY A 161 -6.68 9.69 8.04
C GLY A 161 -8.02 10.12 7.41
N VAL A 162 -8.03 10.48 6.12
CA VAL A 162 -9.27 10.79 5.38
C VAL A 162 -10.20 9.57 5.31
N ALA A 163 -9.67 8.37 5.04
CA ALA A 163 -10.47 7.15 5.01
C ALA A 163 -11.09 6.84 6.39
N VAL A 164 -10.31 6.96 7.47
CA VAL A 164 -10.78 6.73 8.85
C VAL A 164 -11.82 7.77 9.26
N ALA A 165 -11.57 9.06 9.02
CA ALA A 165 -12.52 10.13 9.29
C ALA A 165 -13.84 9.93 8.52
N THR A 166 -13.76 9.46 7.27
CA THR A 166 -14.93 9.19 6.42
C THR A 166 -15.80 8.08 7.01
N VAL A 167 -15.20 6.94 7.37
CA VAL A 167 -15.97 5.82 7.95
C VAL A 167 -16.46 6.12 9.36
N ALA A 168 -15.69 6.88 10.15
CA ALA A 168 -16.10 7.34 11.47
C ALA A 168 -17.37 8.20 11.38
N ALA A 169 -17.37 9.21 10.51
CA ALA A 169 -18.52 10.06 10.26
C ALA A 169 -19.74 9.24 9.79
N ARG A 170 -19.52 8.30 8.87
CA ARG A 170 -20.59 7.43 8.34
C ARG A 170 -21.21 6.52 9.39
N LEU A 171 -20.42 6.06 10.35
CA LEU A 171 -20.81 5.12 11.39
C LEU A 171 -21.18 5.77 12.73
N GLY A 172 -21.06 7.10 12.83
CA GLY A 172 -21.37 7.85 14.04
C GLY A 172 -20.35 7.66 15.17
N LEU A 173 -19.08 7.45 14.82
CA LEU A 173 -17.97 7.26 15.76
C LEU A 173 -17.14 8.54 15.90
N GLY A 174 -16.58 8.78 17.09
CA GLY A 174 -15.56 9.81 17.27
C GLY A 174 -14.27 9.45 16.53
N CYS A 175 -13.54 10.43 16.02
CA CYS A 175 -12.31 10.20 15.26
C CYS A 175 -11.23 11.20 15.65
N VAL A 176 -10.05 10.69 16.04
CA VAL A 176 -8.84 11.48 16.28
C VAL A 176 -7.73 10.99 15.38
N VAL A 177 -7.11 11.90 14.62
CA VAL A 177 -6.03 11.58 13.69
C VAL A 177 -4.74 12.27 14.13
N TYR A 178 -3.71 11.47 14.39
CA TYR A 178 -2.36 11.94 14.66
C TYR A 178 -1.61 12.15 13.36
N MET A 179 -1.02 13.33 13.19
CA MET A 179 -0.33 13.69 11.96
C MET A 179 0.90 14.54 12.29
N GLY A 180 2.03 14.22 11.68
CA GLY A 180 3.26 14.98 11.84
C GLY A 180 3.07 16.43 11.41
N ALA A 181 3.62 17.39 12.16
CA ALA A 181 3.45 18.82 11.87
C ALA A 181 3.96 19.17 10.46
N THR A 182 5.06 18.56 10.01
CA THR A 182 5.59 18.73 8.66
C THR A 182 4.66 18.17 7.59
N ASP A 183 3.99 17.06 7.87
CA ASP A 183 3.00 16.48 6.95
C ASP A 183 1.73 17.32 6.88
N ILE A 184 1.30 17.93 7.99
CA ILE A 184 0.14 18.83 8.02
C ILE A 184 0.35 20.00 7.05
N GLU A 185 1.53 20.63 7.06
CA GLU A 185 1.85 21.74 6.16
C GLU A 185 1.80 21.32 4.69
N ARG A 186 2.34 20.14 4.37
CA ARG A 186 2.40 19.61 2.99
C ARG A 186 1.06 19.09 2.46
N GLN A 187 0.15 18.67 3.35
CA GLN A 187 -1.07 17.95 2.99
C GLN A 187 -2.34 18.68 3.44
N GLN A 188 -2.32 20.02 3.40
CA GLN A 188 -3.44 20.87 3.82
C GLN A 188 -4.80 20.46 3.24
N PRO A 189 -4.95 20.08 1.95
CA PRO A 189 -6.24 19.63 1.43
C PRO A 189 -6.81 18.41 2.18
N ASN A 190 -5.96 17.45 2.57
CA ASN A 190 -6.40 16.27 3.32
C ASN A 190 -6.71 16.60 4.79
N VAL A 191 -5.93 17.51 5.41
CA VAL A 191 -6.22 18.05 6.76
C VAL A 191 -7.59 18.72 6.80
N GLN A 192 -7.90 19.56 5.81
CA GLN A 192 -9.20 20.23 5.71
C GLN A 192 -10.34 19.25 5.49
N ARG A 193 -10.15 18.23 4.63
CA ARG A 193 -11.13 17.16 4.42
C ARG A 193 -11.44 16.40 5.71
N MET A 194 -10.42 16.02 6.48
CA MET A 194 -10.61 15.35 7.77
C MET A 194 -11.39 16.20 8.77
N ARG A 195 -11.08 17.50 8.89
CA ARG A 195 -11.84 18.42 9.76
C ARG A 195 -13.30 18.56 9.33
N LEU A 196 -13.56 18.65 8.02
CA LEU A 196 -14.92 18.74 7.49
C LEU A 196 -15.75 17.47 7.79
N LEU A 197 -15.08 16.31 7.85
CA LEU A 197 -15.67 15.03 8.26
C LEU A 197 -15.84 14.92 9.78
N GLY A 198 -15.45 15.92 10.56
CA GLY A 198 -15.61 15.95 12.02
C GLY A 198 -14.49 15.27 12.80
N ALA A 199 -13.37 14.92 12.15
CA ALA A 199 -12.21 14.37 12.86
C ALA A 199 -11.41 15.47 13.57
N GLU A 200 -10.98 15.16 14.79
CA GLU A 200 -9.95 15.93 15.49
C GLU A 200 -8.59 15.59 14.89
N ILE A 201 -7.73 16.61 14.68
CA ILE A 201 -6.38 16.41 14.16
C ILE A 201 -5.39 16.87 15.23
N VAL A 202 -4.57 15.94 15.68
CA VAL A 202 -3.53 16.18 16.69
C VAL A 202 -2.18 16.32 15.98
N PRO A 203 -1.58 17.53 15.94
CA PRO A 203 -0.27 17.75 15.36
C PRO A 203 0.82 17.15 16.24
N VAL A 204 1.74 16.39 15.64
CA VAL A 204 2.88 15.80 16.33
C VAL A 204 4.16 16.54 15.97
N HIS A 205 4.80 17.11 17.00
CA HIS A 205 6.03 17.92 16.87
C HIS A 205 7.29 17.20 17.34
N SER A 206 7.16 16.03 17.98
CA SER A 206 8.29 15.24 18.45
C SER A 206 9.08 14.63 17.29
N GLY A 207 10.37 14.37 17.49
CA GLY A 207 11.20 13.67 16.51
C GLY A 207 11.39 14.47 15.23
N THR A 208 11.14 13.83 14.09
CA THR A 208 11.18 14.48 12.77
C THR A 208 9.84 15.06 12.37
N ALA A 209 8.82 14.93 13.23
CA ALA A 209 7.45 15.41 12.98
C ALA A 209 6.83 14.80 11.71
N THR A 210 7.04 13.49 11.52
CA THR A 210 6.56 12.68 10.38
C THR A 210 5.68 11.50 10.83
N LEU A 211 5.27 10.63 9.89
CA LEU A 211 4.46 9.42 10.12
C LEU A 211 4.96 8.54 11.28
N LYS A 212 6.27 8.34 11.42
CA LYS A 212 6.85 7.53 12.51
C LYS A 212 6.47 8.10 13.89
N ASP A 213 6.57 9.41 14.04
CA ASP A 213 6.28 10.09 15.30
C ASP A 213 4.77 10.13 15.57
N ALA A 214 3.96 10.32 14.53
CA ALA A 214 2.50 10.25 14.62
C ALA A 214 2.02 8.88 15.13
N MET A 215 2.65 7.79 14.68
CA MET A 215 2.31 6.45 15.15
C MET A 215 2.69 6.22 16.62
N ASN A 216 3.83 6.78 17.07
CA ASN A 216 4.22 6.70 18.47
C ASN A 216 3.21 7.41 19.39
N GLU A 217 2.70 8.58 19.00
CA GLU A 217 1.68 9.30 19.75
C GLU A 217 0.31 8.59 19.72
N ALA A 218 -0.08 8.02 18.57
CA ALA A 218 -1.29 7.20 18.49
C ALA A 218 -1.24 5.98 19.42
N LEU A 219 -0.09 5.29 19.48
CA LEU A 219 0.10 4.17 20.41
C LEU A 219 0.03 4.61 21.88
N ARG A 220 0.57 5.80 22.22
CA ARG A 220 0.49 6.35 23.58
C ARG A 220 -0.94 6.68 23.98
N ASP A 221 -1.70 7.31 23.09
CA ASP A 221 -3.12 7.55 23.32
C ASP A 221 -3.86 6.23 23.51
N TRP A 222 -3.55 5.24 22.66
CA TRP A 222 -4.23 3.95 22.74
C TRP A 222 -4.06 3.28 24.09
N VAL A 223 -2.85 3.31 24.65
CA VAL A 223 -2.55 2.79 26.00
C VAL A 223 -3.31 3.56 27.09
N ALA A 224 -3.54 4.86 26.92
CA ALA A 224 -4.25 5.68 27.89
C ALA A 224 -5.77 5.51 27.84
N ASN A 225 -6.33 5.15 26.68
CA ASN A 225 -7.78 5.13 26.42
C ASN A 225 -8.29 3.74 25.95
N VAL A 226 -7.71 2.66 26.47
CA VAL A 226 -7.96 1.28 26.00
C VAL A 226 -9.43 0.81 26.07
N ASP A 227 -10.27 1.42 26.91
CA ASP A 227 -11.64 0.97 27.20
C ASP A 227 -12.68 1.43 26.17
N ASP A 228 -12.50 2.58 25.52
CA ASP A 228 -13.48 3.14 24.57
C ASP A 228 -12.93 3.33 23.15
N THR A 229 -11.62 3.15 22.98
CA THR A 229 -10.88 3.50 21.77
C THR A 229 -10.40 2.28 20.98
N PHE A 230 -10.62 2.32 19.66
CA PHE A 230 -10.06 1.38 18.71
C PHE A 230 -9.01 2.07 17.82
N TYR A 231 -7.83 1.48 17.70
CA TYR A 231 -6.76 1.99 16.84
C TYR A 231 -6.85 1.38 15.43
N ILE A 232 -7.10 2.20 14.41
CA ILE A 232 -7.11 1.73 13.02
C ILE A 232 -5.72 1.87 12.40
N ILE A 233 -4.97 0.76 12.33
CA ILE A 233 -3.68 0.71 11.64
C ILE A 233 -3.89 0.74 10.12
N GLY A 234 -3.15 1.61 9.44
CA GLY A 234 -3.38 1.94 8.01
C GLY A 234 -2.72 1.03 6.98
N THR A 235 -2.00 -0.01 7.39
CA THR A 235 -1.25 -0.88 6.48
C THR A 235 -1.05 -2.29 7.05
N VAL A 236 -0.54 -3.22 6.25
CA VAL A 236 -0.28 -4.63 6.64
C VAL A 236 0.96 -4.79 7.53
N ALA A 237 1.19 -3.84 8.44
CA ALA A 237 2.25 -3.85 9.45
C ALA A 237 1.62 -3.80 10.85
N GLY A 238 2.44 -3.66 11.88
CA GLY A 238 1.96 -3.66 13.26
C GLY A 238 1.89 -5.06 13.88
N PRO A 239 1.56 -5.16 15.18
CA PRO A 239 1.47 -6.43 15.87
C PRO A 239 0.32 -7.28 15.33
N ALA A 240 0.44 -8.61 15.39
CA ALA A 240 -0.69 -9.49 15.15
C ALA A 240 -1.86 -9.12 16.10
N PRO A 241 -3.12 -9.00 15.62
CA PRO A 241 -3.63 -9.52 14.34
C PRO A 241 -3.64 -8.53 13.16
N TYR A 242 -3.14 -7.30 13.31
CA TYR A 242 -3.31 -6.24 12.30
C TYR A 242 -2.83 -6.61 10.89
N PRO A 243 -1.63 -7.19 10.67
CA PRO A 243 -1.20 -7.56 9.31
C PRO A 243 -2.20 -8.47 8.58
N ARG A 244 -2.68 -9.51 9.26
CA ARG A 244 -3.70 -10.44 8.75
C ARG A 244 -5.03 -9.72 8.50
N MET A 245 -5.49 -8.95 9.49
CA MET A 245 -6.76 -8.23 9.41
C MET A 245 -6.80 -7.23 8.25
N VAL A 246 -5.76 -6.40 8.12
CA VAL A 246 -5.65 -5.42 7.05
C VAL A 246 -5.58 -6.09 5.69
N ARG A 247 -4.80 -7.18 5.56
CA ARG A 247 -4.75 -7.95 4.32
C ARG A 247 -6.13 -8.48 3.94
N ASP A 248 -6.83 -9.13 4.86
CA ASP A 248 -8.10 -9.78 4.57
C ASP A 248 -9.13 -8.74 4.10
N PHE A 249 -9.15 -7.53 4.70
CA PHE A 249 -9.98 -6.43 4.22
C PHE A 249 -9.54 -5.83 2.87
N GLN A 250 -8.27 -5.98 2.48
CA GLN A 250 -7.76 -5.55 1.18
C GLN A 250 -7.83 -6.65 0.10
N ALA A 251 -8.04 -7.91 0.48
CA ALA A 251 -8.02 -9.07 -0.42
C ALA A 251 -9.08 -8.99 -1.54
N VAL A 252 -10.13 -8.17 -1.35
CA VAL A 252 -11.14 -7.86 -2.36
C VAL A 252 -10.51 -7.35 -3.67
N ILE A 253 -9.37 -6.66 -3.61
CA ILE A 253 -8.65 -6.15 -4.79
C ILE A 253 -8.23 -7.32 -5.69
N GLY A 254 -7.55 -8.32 -5.12
CA GLY A 254 -7.08 -9.50 -5.85
C GLY A 254 -8.23 -10.42 -6.28
N VAL A 255 -9.26 -10.58 -5.44
CA VAL A 255 -10.45 -11.39 -5.77
C VAL A 255 -11.15 -10.84 -7.00
N GLU A 256 -11.48 -9.54 -7.00
CA GLU A 256 -12.11 -8.90 -8.16
C GLU A 256 -11.21 -8.95 -9.39
N THR A 257 -9.89 -8.74 -9.23
CA THR A 257 -8.94 -8.79 -10.36
C THR A 257 -8.94 -10.17 -11.02
N ARG A 258 -8.92 -11.24 -10.22
CA ARG A 258 -8.99 -12.62 -10.71
C ARG A 258 -10.29 -12.87 -11.46
N GLU A 259 -11.43 -12.51 -10.86
CA GLU A 259 -12.74 -12.69 -11.47
C GLU A 259 -12.87 -11.92 -12.79
N GLN A 260 -12.42 -10.66 -12.80
CA GLN A 260 -12.46 -9.79 -13.97
C GLN A 260 -11.60 -10.32 -15.11
N LEU A 261 -10.36 -10.76 -14.86
CA LEU A 261 -9.50 -11.34 -15.91
C LEU A 261 -10.02 -12.68 -16.42
N LEU A 262 -10.51 -13.56 -15.55
CA LEU A 262 -11.09 -14.81 -16.00
C LEU A 262 -12.33 -14.57 -16.88
N ALA A 263 -13.14 -13.55 -16.55
CA ALA A 263 -14.30 -13.19 -17.35
C ALA A 263 -13.95 -12.56 -18.70
N THR A 264 -12.91 -11.72 -18.78
CA THR A 264 -12.56 -10.97 -20.02
C THR A 264 -11.51 -11.65 -20.89
N GLN A 265 -10.56 -12.36 -20.28
CA GLN A 265 -9.41 -12.98 -20.96
C GLN A 265 -9.41 -14.52 -20.89
N GLY A 266 -10.27 -15.12 -20.06
CA GLY A 266 -10.33 -16.58 -19.89
C GLY A 266 -9.08 -17.19 -19.23
N ARG A 267 -8.19 -16.36 -18.67
CA ARG A 267 -6.92 -16.77 -18.06
C ARG A 267 -6.49 -15.84 -16.93
N LEU A 268 -5.51 -16.29 -16.16
CA LEU A 268 -4.83 -15.49 -15.13
C LEU A 268 -3.77 -14.56 -15.78
N PRO A 269 -3.36 -13.48 -15.08
CA PRO A 269 -2.28 -12.62 -15.56
C PRO A 269 -0.93 -13.33 -15.45
N ASP A 270 0.04 -12.89 -16.25
CA ASP A 270 1.42 -13.38 -16.15
C ASP A 270 2.16 -12.68 -15.01
N THR A 271 1.89 -11.38 -14.80
CA THR A 271 2.53 -10.57 -13.74
C THR A 271 1.54 -9.65 -13.01
N LEU A 272 1.67 -9.55 -11.70
CA LEU A 272 1.01 -8.54 -10.85
C LEU A 272 2.06 -7.57 -10.31
N VAL A 273 1.81 -6.27 -10.42
CA VAL A 273 2.70 -5.19 -9.98
C VAL A 273 1.97 -4.24 -9.04
N ALA A 274 2.56 -3.93 -7.90
CA ALA A 274 1.98 -3.02 -6.92
C ALA A 274 3.06 -2.29 -6.12
N CYS A 275 2.78 -1.06 -5.68
CA CYS A 275 3.73 -0.29 -4.89
C CYS A 275 3.72 -0.74 -3.41
N VAL A 276 4.87 -0.64 -2.75
CA VAL A 276 5.10 -1.15 -1.41
C VAL A 276 5.72 -0.05 -0.55
N GLY A 277 4.86 0.61 0.24
CA GLY A 277 5.26 1.27 1.48
C GLY A 277 5.17 0.25 2.61
N GLY A 278 4.14 0.36 3.46
CA GLY A 278 3.82 -0.76 4.37
C GLY A 278 3.23 -2.00 3.68
N GLY A 279 2.66 -1.86 2.46
CA GLY A 279 2.31 -2.97 1.57
C GLY A 279 0.84 -3.37 1.43
N SER A 280 -0.13 -2.64 2.01
CA SER A 280 -1.52 -3.11 2.06
C SER A 280 -2.20 -3.28 0.70
N ASN A 281 -1.99 -2.37 -0.26
CA ASN A 281 -2.50 -2.52 -1.63
C ASN A 281 -1.88 -3.74 -2.34
N ALA A 282 -0.56 -3.91 -2.20
CA ALA A 282 0.18 -4.98 -2.85
C ALA A 282 -0.27 -6.34 -2.32
N MET A 283 -0.36 -6.51 -1.00
CA MET A 283 -0.87 -7.75 -0.43
C MET A 283 -2.34 -7.98 -0.80
N GLY A 284 -3.17 -6.93 -0.83
CA GLY A 284 -4.56 -7.02 -1.30
C GLY A 284 -4.68 -7.54 -2.72
N LEU A 285 -3.82 -7.10 -3.64
CA LEU A 285 -3.75 -7.60 -5.01
C LEU A 285 -3.18 -9.03 -5.08
N PHE A 286 -2.07 -9.30 -4.37
CA PHE A 286 -1.34 -10.56 -4.48
C PHE A 286 -2.06 -11.75 -3.84
N HIS A 287 -2.84 -11.52 -2.77
CA HIS A 287 -3.33 -12.59 -1.91
C HIS A 287 -4.11 -13.69 -2.66
N ALA A 288 -4.97 -13.29 -3.61
CA ALA A 288 -5.77 -14.22 -4.41
C ALA A 288 -4.96 -15.04 -5.43
N PHE A 289 -3.65 -14.79 -5.54
CA PHE A 289 -2.74 -15.41 -6.51
C PHE A 289 -1.53 -16.11 -5.87
N LEU A 290 -1.47 -16.18 -4.54
CA LEU A 290 -0.31 -16.72 -3.82
C LEU A 290 -0.02 -18.20 -4.16
N ASP A 291 -1.06 -18.99 -4.41
CA ASP A 291 -0.94 -20.41 -4.76
C ASP A 291 -0.70 -20.65 -6.27
N ASP A 292 -0.87 -19.62 -7.12
CA ASP A 292 -0.66 -19.71 -8.57
C ASP A 292 0.81 -19.45 -8.90
N ALA A 293 1.63 -20.49 -8.83
CA ALA A 293 3.08 -20.41 -9.03
C ALA A 293 3.51 -19.85 -10.41
N ALA A 294 2.60 -19.85 -11.40
CA ALA A 294 2.84 -19.26 -12.71
C ALA A 294 2.67 -17.73 -12.74
N VAL A 295 1.98 -17.14 -11.75
CA VAL A 295 1.76 -15.70 -11.66
C VAL A 295 2.91 -15.05 -10.91
N THR A 296 3.65 -14.19 -11.60
CA THR A 296 4.76 -13.42 -11.02
C THR A 296 4.20 -12.29 -10.16
N LEU A 297 4.75 -12.10 -8.96
CA LEU A 297 4.34 -11.03 -8.04
C LEU A 297 5.50 -10.06 -7.84
N VAL A 298 5.29 -8.79 -8.18
CA VAL A 298 6.32 -7.74 -8.11
C VAL A 298 5.87 -6.59 -7.22
N GLY A 299 6.54 -6.44 -6.08
CA GLY A 299 6.41 -5.28 -5.21
C GLY A 299 7.40 -4.18 -5.60
N VAL A 300 6.96 -2.93 -5.65
CA VAL A 300 7.82 -1.79 -6.01
C VAL A 300 7.96 -0.84 -4.83
N GLU A 301 9.15 -0.79 -4.23
CA GLU A 301 9.49 0.15 -3.16
C GLU A 301 10.01 1.48 -3.74
N ALA A 302 10.01 2.53 -2.92
CA ALA A 302 10.57 3.83 -3.31
C ALA A 302 12.08 3.88 -3.10
N ALA A 303 12.82 4.08 -4.19
CA ALA A 303 14.26 4.30 -4.16
C ALA A 303 14.63 5.75 -3.80
N GLY A 304 13.68 6.68 -3.70
CA GLY A 304 13.95 8.10 -3.41
C GLY A 304 14.93 8.69 -4.43
N GLU A 305 16.06 9.19 -3.95
CA GLU A 305 17.16 9.70 -4.79
C GLU A 305 18.12 8.59 -5.31
N GLY A 306 17.75 7.33 -5.13
CA GLY A 306 18.53 6.15 -5.46
C GLY A 306 19.04 5.41 -4.22
N LEU A 307 19.16 4.08 -4.30
CA LEU A 307 19.56 3.24 -3.15
C LEU A 307 20.93 3.63 -2.58
N GLU A 308 21.92 3.89 -3.45
CA GLU A 308 23.28 4.25 -3.06
C GLU A 308 23.37 5.59 -2.31
N SER A 309 22.37 6.48 -2.47
CA SER A 309 22.33 7.76 -1.75
C SER A 309 22.06 7.59 -0.25
N GLY A 310 21.50 6.44 0.14
CA GLY A 310 20.97 6.22 1.48
C GLY A 310 19.70 7.03 1.80
N ARG A 311 19.16 7.79 0.84
CA ARG A 311 17.90 8.53 0.92
C ARG A 311 16.83 7.82 0.08
N HIS A 312 16.29 6.75 0.65
CA HIS A 312 15.25 5.92 0.04
C HIS A 312 14.29 5.36 1.10
N ALA A 313 13.19 4.76 0.67
CA ALA A 313 12.26 4.04 1.54
C ALA A 313 12.18 2.53 1.20
N ALA A 314 13.16 2.02 0.45
CA ALA A 314 13.23 0.62 0.04
C ALA A 314 13.77 -0.32 1.13
N SER A 315 12.90 -0.71 2.06
CA SER A 315 13.23 -1.52 3.23
C SER A 315 13.68 -2.95 2.91
N LEU A 316 13.14 -3.59 1.86
CA LEU A 316 13.53 -4.93 1.44
C LEU A 316 14.80 -4.91 0.60
N ASN A 317 14.99 -3.87 -0.21
CA ASN A 317 16.17 -3.75 -1.08
C ASN A 317 17.41 -3.17 -0.36
N GLY A 318 17.22 -2.32 0.65
CA GLY A 318 18.30 -1.61 1.34
C GLY A 318 18.29 -1.72 2.86
N GLY A 319 17.39 -2.52 3.44
CA GLY A 319 17.28 -2.73 4.88
C GLY A 319 17.70 -4.11 5.35
N ALA A 320 17.42 -4.41 6.62
CA ALA A 320 17.71 -5.69 7.25
C ALA A 320 16.58 -6.09 8.22
N PRO A 321 16.46 -7.39 8.57
CA PRO A 321 15.49 -7.84 9.56
C PRO A 321 15.69 -7.19 10.93
N GLY A 322 14.61 -6.75 11.56
CA GLY A 322 14.58 -6.21 12.92
C GLY A 322 13.15 -6.07 13.44
N ILE A 323 12.96 -5.31 14.52
CA ILE A 323 11.65 -5.11 15.15
C ILE A 323 11.30 -3.63 15.06
N LEU A 324 10.16 -3.33 14.47
CA LEU A 324 9.66 -1.97 14.33
C LEU A 324 8.15 -1.98 14.48
N HIS A 325 7.61 -1.04 15.27
CA HIS A 325 6.18 -0.79 15.38
C HIS A 325 5.31 -2.02 15.68
N GLY A 326 5.81 -2.96 16.50
CA GLY A 326 5.03 -4.10 16.97
C GLY A 326 5.23 -5.41 16.20
N ASN A 327 6.02 -5.42 15.12
CA ASN A 327 6.33 -6.65 14.38
C ASN A 327 7.81 -6.82 14.05
N ARG A 328 8.24 -8.07 13.91
CA ARG A 328 9.51 -8.43 13.28
C ARG A 328 9.35 -8.41 11.75
N THR A 329 10.17 -7.63 11.06
CA THR A 329 10.10 -7.39 9.60
C THR A 329 11.43 -6.86 9.06
N TYR A 330 11.51 -6.55 7.76
CA TYR A 330 12.59 -5.74 7.19
C TYR A 330 12.38 -4.26 7.47
N LEU A 331 13.47 -3.57 7.81
CA LEU A 331 13.48 -2.12 8.00
C LEU A 331 14.84 -1.49 7.70
N LEU A 332 14.84 -0.18 7.48
CA LEU A 332 16.03 0.65 7.37
C LEU A 332 16.57 0.96 8.77
N GLN A 333 17.77 0.48 9.06
CA GLN A 333 18.44 0.67 10.34
C GLN A 333 19.96 0.78 10.15
N ASP A 334 20.64 1.37 11.12
CA ASP A 334 22.11 1.41 11.16
C ASP A 334 22.71 0.17 11.86
N GLY A 335 24.04 0.16 12.03
CA GLY A 335 24.76 -0.93 12.66
C GLY A 335 24.44 -1.15 14.14
N ASP A 336 23.91 -0.13 14.81
CA ASP A 336 23.49 -0.18 16.22
C ASP A 336 21.98 -0.52 16.36
N GLY A 337 21.29 -0.73 15.24
CA GLY A 337 19.86 -1.04 15.19
C GLY A 337 18.96 0.19 15.38
N GLN A 338 19.49 1.41 15.24
CA GLN A 338 18.67 2.62 15.24
C GLN A 338 17.96 2.77 13.91
N ILE A 339 16.69 3.17 13.96
CA ILE A 339 15.85 3.35 12.77
C ILE A 339 16.39 4.52 11.96
N ARG A 340 16.70 4.25 10.68
CA ARG A 340 17.05 5.30 9.72
C ARG A 340 15.78 5.94 9.20
N ASP A 341 15.82 7.25 8.96
CA ASP A 341 14.71 7.94 8.33
C ASP A 341 14.60 7.50 6.87
N ALA A 342 13.36 7.25 6.44
CA ALA A 342 13.04 6.95 5.06
C ALA A 342 13.01 8.24 4.22
N HIS A 343 13.06 8.08 2.89
CA HIS A 343 12.86 9.19 1.98
C HIS A 343 12.17 8.74 0.69
N SER A 344 11.13 9.48 0.29
CA SER A 344 10.55 9.44 -1.05
C SER A 344 9.77 10.73 -1.31
N ILE A 345 9.65 11.12 -2.57
CA ILE A 345 8.70 12.14 -3.01
C ILE A 345 7.25 11.75 -2.70
N SER A 346 6.97 10.44 -2.60
CA SER A 346 5.66 9.90 -2.29
C SER A 346 5.51 9.63 -0.79
N ALA A 347 4.76 10.50 -0.10
CA ALA A 347 4.54 10.38 1.35
C ALA A 347 3.86 9.06 1.77
N GLY A 348 3.15 8.36 0.88
CA GLY A 348 2.56 7.05 1.17
C GLY A 348 3.55 5.87 1.10
N LEU A 349 4.71 6.07 0.48
CA LEU A 349 5.82 5.10 0.42
C LEU A 349 6.95 5.45 1.39
N ASP A 350 6.96 6.66 1.94
CA ASP A 350 7.97 7.16 2.90
C ASP A 350 7.82 6.52 4.30
N TYR A 351 8.14 5.24 4.39
CA TYR A 351 8.08 4.44 5.61
C TYR A 351 9.31 3.52 5.70
N PRO A 352 10.05 3.48 6.83
CA PRO A 352 11.31 2.77 6.90
C PRO A 352 11.17 1.25 7.06
N GLY A 353 9.97 0.69 7.08
CA GLY A 353 9.75 -0.74 7.22
C GLY A 353 8.74 -1.28 6.19
N VAL A 354 8.39 -2.56 6.33
CA VAL A 354 7.37 -3.20 5.49
C VAL A 354 6.52 -4.18 6.30
N GLY A 355 5.34 -4.54 5.80
CA GLY A 355 4.53 -5.59 6.38
C GLY A 355 5.26 -6.95 6.46
N PRO A 356 5.07 -7.73 7.55
CA PRO A 356 5.82 -8.96 7.78
C PRO A 356 5.52 -10.05 6.76
N GLU A 357 4.34 -10.02 6.13
CA GLU A 357 4.00 -10.94 5.04
C GLU A 357 4.82 -10.66 3.78
N HIS A 358 5.14 -9.40 3.49
CA HIS A 358 6.03 -9.07 2.37
C HIS A 358 7.46 -9.53 2.64
N ALA A 359 7.96 -9.35 3.87
CA ALA A 359 9.26 -9.90 4.30
C ALA A 359 9.33 -11.43 4.11
N TYR A 360 8.25 -12.14 4.45
CA TYR A 360 8.16 -13.57 4.19
C TYR A 360 8.13 -13.92 2.70
N LEU A 361 7.35 -13.19 1.89
CA LEU A 361 7.27 -13.41 0.43
C LEU A 361 8.61 -13.15 -0.27
N HIS A 362 9.37 -12.15 0.20
CA HIS A 362 10.72 -11.85 -0.25
C HIS A 362 11.66 -13.03 0.03
N ASP A 363 11.76 -13.46 1.29
CA ASP A 363 12.68 -14.53 1.71
C ASP A 363 12.33 -15.92 1.16
N SER A 364 11.05 -16.15 0.88
CA SER A 364 10.58 -17.39 0.25
C SER A 364 10.77 -17.38 -1.27
N GLY A 365 11.05 -16.22 -1.87
CA GLY A 365 11.13 -16.03 -3.32
C GLY A 365 9.78 -16.11 -4.02
N ARG A 366 8.66 -16.03 -3.29
CA ARG A 366 7.31 -16.05 -3.90
C ARG A 366 7.00 -14.72 -4.58
N ALA A 367 7.51 -13.60 -4.06
CA ALA A 367 7.43 -12.29 -4.69
C ALA A 367 8.82 -11.68 -4.83
N SER A 368 9.02 -10.92 -5.90
CA SER A 368 10.21 -10.12 -6.13
C SER A 368 9.94 -8.67 -5.76
N TYR A 369 10.94 -8.00 -5.21
CA TYR A 369 10.84 -6.59 -4.84
C TYR A 369 11.91 -5.81 -5.56
N VAL A 370 11.52 -4.69 -6.15
CA VAL A 370 12.39 -3.77 -6.88
C VAL A 370 12.22 -2.37 -6.31
N ALA A 371 13.09 -1.44 -6.68
CA ALA A 371 13.01 -0.05 -6.24
C ALA A 371 12.96 0.89 -7.44
N VAL A 372 12.14 1.94 -7.35
CA VAL A 372 11.95 2.96 -8.40
C VAL A 372 12.23 4.34 -7.81
N THR A 373 12.98 5.18 -8.51
CA THR A 373 13.36 6.52 -8.04
C THR A 373 12.22 7.54 -8.15
N ASP A 374 12.37 8.66 -7.46
CA ASP A 374 11.38 9.74 -7.50
C ASP A 374 11.19 10.30 -8.92
N ASP A 375 12.29 10.46 -9.69
CA ASP A 375 12.26 10.94 -11.08
C ASP A 375 11.55 9.95 -12.02
N GLU A 376 11.79 8.65 -11.82
CA GLU A 376 11.13 7.58 -12.58
C GLU A 376 9.62 7.54 -12.31
N ALA A 377 9.22 7.67 -11.05
CA ALA A 377 7.81 7.76 -10.67
C ALA A 377 7.13 9.00 -11.26
N LEU A 378 7.78 10.17 -11.21
CA LEU A 378 7.29 11.40 -11.82
C LEU A 378 7.12 11.26 -13.34
N ALA A 379 8.08 10.63 -14.03
CA ALA A 379 7.97 10.35 -15.45
C ALA A 379 6.74 9.48 -15.77
N ALA A 380 6.47 8.45 -14.95
CA ALA A 380 5.30 7.59 -15.10
C ALA A 380 3.97 8.32 -14.84
N VAL A 381 3.92 9.27 -13.89
CA VAL A 381 2.75 10.16 -13.73
C VAL A 381 2.48 10.90 -15.04
N GLY A 382 3.49 11.60 -15.57
CA GLY A 382 3.35 12.38 -16.80
C GLY A 382 2.91 11.52 -17.99
N LEU A 383 3.45 10.31 -18.11
CA LEU A 383 3.11 9.38 -19.19
C LEU A 383 1.64 8.91 -19.07
N CYS A 384 1.22 8.47 -17.89
CA CYS A 384 -0.15 8.03 -17.63
C CYS A 384 -1.18 9.12 -17.94
N CYS A 385 -0.91 10.35 -17.48
CA CYS A 385 -1.76 11.51 -17.75
C CYS A 385 -1.90 11.77 -19.26
N ARG A 386 -0.79 11.75 -20.02
CA ARG A 386 -0.81 12.08 -21.45
C ARG A 386 -1.40 10.98 -22.32
N LEU A 387 -1.21 9.71 -21.95
CA LEU A 387 -1.64 8.57 -22.76
C LEU A 387 -3.04 8.10 -22.38
N GLU A 388 -3.35 7.99 -21.08
CA GLU A 388 -4.60 7.40 -20.61
C GLU A 388 -5.57 8.45 -20.04
N GLY A 389 -5.15 9.70 -19.85
CA GLY A 389 -5.98 10.71 -19.20
C GLY A 389 -6.27 10.40 -17.73
N ILE A 390 -5.42 9.59 -17.10
CA ILE A 390 -5.54 9.17 -15.71
C ILE A 390 -4.42 9.85 -14.91
N LEU A 391 -4.78 10.51 -13.81
CA LEU A 391 -3.83 11.10 -12.86
C LEU A 391 -3.56 10.11 -11.72
N PRO A 392 -2.49 9.28 -11.79
CA PRO A 392 -2.16 8.36 -10.73
C PRO A 392 -1.60 9.08 -9.50
N ALA A 393 -1.82 8.52 -8.31
CA ALA A 393 -1.04 8.91 -7.13
C ALA A 393 0.44 8.60 -7.35
N LEU A 394 1.33 9.40 -6.74
CA LEU A 394 2.78 9.17 -6.84
C LEU A 394 3.18 7.77 -6.35
N GLU A 395 2.47 7.23 -5.37
CA GLU A 395 2.64 5.86 -4.88
C GLU A 395 2.40 4.86 -6.02
N SER A 396 1.28 4.99 -6.73
CA SER A 396 0.90 4.09 -7.83
C SER A 396 1.81 4.25 -9.04
N ALA A 397 2.37 5.45 -9.24
CA ALA A 397 3.28 5.72 -10.35
C ALA A 397 4.59 4.95 -10.27
N HIS A 398 5.07 4.60 -9.07
CA HIS A 398 6.20 3.69 -8.90
C HIS A 398 5.92 2.31 -9.53
N ALA A 399 4.76 1.74 -9.21
CA ALA A 399 4.33 0.46 -9.80
C ALA A 399 4.16 0.57 -11.32
N LEU A 400 3.60 1.68 -11.79
CA LEU A 400 3.37 1.93 -13.21
C LEU A 400 4.67 2.05 -14.00
N TYR A 401 5.67 2.77 -13.47
CA TYR A 401 6.99 2.88 -14.10
C TYR A 401 7.59 1.50 -14.33
N HIS A 402 7.68 0.69 -13.28
CA HIS A 402 8.27 -0.64 -13.39
C HIS A 402 7.47 -1.57 -14.31
N ALA A 403 6.14 -1.49 -14.27
CA ALA A 403 5.28 -2.25 -15.17
C ALA A 403 5.51 -1.90 -16.65
N GLY A 404 5.78 -0.63 -16.97
CA GLY A 404 6.17 -0.20 -18.32
C GLY A 404 7.48 -0.85 -18.79
N GLN A 405 8.49 -0.88 -17.91
CA GLN A 405 9.76 -1.55 -18.20
C GLN A 405 9.59 -3.06 -18.43
N LEU A 406 8.75 -3.71 -17.62
CA LEU A 406 8.40 -5.12 -17.80
C LEU A 406 7.63 -5.34 -19.11
N ALA A 407 6.68 -4.47 -19.44
CA ALA A 407 5.90 -4.57 -20.66
C ALA A 407 6.80 -4.52 -21.90
N ALA A 408 7.73 -3.57 -21.97
CA ALA A 408 8.68 -3.44 -23.07
C ALA A 408 9.62 -4.66 -23.21
N ALA A 409 9.89 -5.37 -22.11
CA ALA A 409 10.76 -6.55 -22.11
C ALA A 409 10.01 -7.88 -22.36
N GLN A 410 8.68 -7.87 -22.31
CA GLN A 410 7.82 -9.05 -22.43
C GLN A 410 7.06 -9.07 -23.77
N GLY A 411 6.66 -10.27 -24.22
CA GLY A 411 5.92 -10.43 -25.47
C GLY A 411 4.48 -9.91 -25.39
N PRO A 412 3.85 -9.57 -26.54
CA PRO A 412 2.50 -8.99 -26.60
C PRO A 412 1.37 -9.91 -26.09
N ASP A 413 1.64 -11.21 -26.00
CA ASP A 413 0.72 -12.20 -25.44
C ASP A 413 0.75 -12.21 -23.89
N GLN A 414 1.68 -11.50 -23.25
CA GLN A 414 1.75 -11.42 -21.80
C GLN A 414 0.79 -10.36 -21.25
N VAL A 415 0.27 -10.59 -20.04
CA VAL A 415 -0.63 -9.68 -19.33
C VAL A 415 -0.02 -9.28 -17.99
N ILE A 416 0.12 -7.97 -17.81
CA ILE A 416 0.58 -7.32 -16.59
C ILE A 416 -0.60 -6.58 -15.98
N VAL A 417 -0.91 -6.85 -14.71
CA VAL A 417 -1.87 -6.04 -13.94
C VAL A 417 -1.13 -5.17 -12.94
N VAL A 418 -1.41 -3.88 -12.98
CA VAL A 418 -0.88 -2.87 -12.06
C VAL A 418 -1.97 -2.45 -11.09
N CYS A 419 -1.68 -2.48 -9.78
CA CYS A 419 -2.55 -1.87 -8.79
C CYS A 419 -2.45 -0.34 -8.86
N LEU A 420 -3.46 0.32 -9.42
CA LEU A 420 -3.56 1.79 -9.40
C LEU A 420 -4.15 2.22 -8.04
N SER A 421 -3.31 2.13 -7.01
CA SER A 421 -3.69 2.14 -5.58
C SER A 421 -4.45 3.39 -5.09
N GLY A 422 -4.40 4.49 -5.85
CA GLY A 422 -5.04 5.76 -5.54
C GLY A 422 -4.84 6.80 -6.65
N ARG A 423 -5.66 7.87 -6.60
CA ARG A 423 -5.59 9.03 -7.52
C ARG A 423 -4.65 10.12 -7.04
N GLY A 424 -4.07 10.86 -7.99
CA GLY A 424 -3.02 11.85 -7.75
C GLY A 424 -3.48 13.26 -7.40
N ASP A 425 -4.78 13.50 -7.15
CA ASP A 425 -5.26 14.85 -6.79
C ASP A 425 -4.53 15.44 -5.57
N LYS A 426 -4.16 14.58 -4.61
CA LYS A 426 -3.41 14.99 -3.41
C LYS A 426 -1.96 15.41 -3.72
N ASP A 427 -1.43 14.95 -4.85
CA ASP A 427 -0.03 15.11 -5.23
C ASP A 427 0.15 16.29 -6.20
N MET A 428 -0.94 17.01 -6.55
CA MET A 428 -0.92 18.05 -7.59
C MET A 428 0.16 19.11 -7.35
N ASP A 429 0.27 19.65 -6.14
CA ASP A 429 1.30 20.68 -5.84
C ASP A 429 2.72 20.14 -6.00
N THR A 430 2.94 18.85 -5.74
CA THR A 430 4.24 18.21 -5.94
C THR A 430 4.46 17.93 -7.43
N ILE A 431 3.46 17.41 -8.12
CA ILE A 431 3.52 17.07 -9.55
C ILE A 431 3.76 18.33 -10.40
N THR A 432 3.02 19.41 -10.16
CA THR A 432 3.12 20.66 -10.93
C THR A 432 4.51 21.28 -10.77
N ARG A 433 5.04 21.34 -9.55
CA ARG A 433 6.39 21.86 -9.28
C ARG A 433 7.50 21.13 -10.05
N HIS A 434 7.35 19.83 -10.30
CA HIS A 434 8.39 19.03 -10.95
C HIS A 434 8.15 18.82 -12.45
N LEU A 435 6.91 18.74 -12.91
CA LEU A 435 6.58 18.41 -14.30
C LEU A 435 6.14 19.61 -15.15
N MET A 436 5.80 20.76 -14.55
CA MET A 436 5.36 21.93 -15.29
C MET A 436 6.42 23.05 -15.22
N PRO A 437 6.77 23.68 -16.35
CA PRO A 437 7.63 24.87 -16.35
C PRO A 437 7.04 25.98 -15.47
N GLU A 438 7.88 26.81 -14.83
CA GLU A 438 7.43 27.93 -13.97
C GLU A 438 6.43 28.86 -14.70
N GLU A 439 6.62 29.09 -16.00
CA GLU A 439 5.74 29.91 -16.83
C GLU A 439 4.31 29.34 -17.01
N ALA A 440 4.13 28.03 -16.79
CA ALA A 440 2.83 27.34 -16.86
C ALA A 440 2.16 27.17 -15.48
N GLN A 441 2.83 27.58 -14.39
CA GLN A 441 2.32 27.51 -13.02
C GLN A 441 1.63 28.82 -12.57
N ALA A 442 1.86 29.92 -13.29
CA ALA A 442 1.24 31.23 -13.08
C ALA A 442 -0.08 31.38 -13.84
#